data_AF-A0AAN6Y7L5-F1
#
_entry.id   AF-A0AAN6Y7L5-F1
#
_cell.length_a   1.000
_cell.length_b   1.000
_cell.length_c   1.000
_cell.angle_alpha   90.00
_cell.angle_beta   90.00
_cell.angle_gamma   90.00
#
_symmetry.space_group_name_H-M   'P 1'
#
loop_
_entity.id
_entity.type
_entity.pdbx_description
1 polymer ?
#
loop_
_entity_poly.entity_id
_entity_poly.type
_entity_poly.pdbx_seq_one_letter_code
_entity_poly.pdbx_strand_id
1 'polypeptide(L)'
;MSCLSVVPHSADVRQLCQLPTEVLLHILGYLDVSDLLATSRTSHLLRTLSVAPILHHLRLRRTREILPPMLASPSRPSLADLIRRSIFMTHTTVVSRKLARNLVSIRLSRRLAARPSAEVLVERCVLPPECLPGKGIDGGGMVAPALVARKRAIERERVKDGLRRWIGNVWRGEVQHREEDVKKLEERVGIGRVWRLRRFWERMGTSSGAVGVDGDDRH
;
A
#
# COMPACT_ATOMS: atom_id res chain seq x y z
N MET A 1 28.43 67.30 29.71
CA MET A 1 28.16 68.21 28.57
C MET A 1 26.77 67.91 28.07
N SER A 2 25.91 68.93 28.16
CA SER A 2 24.49 68.91 27.84
C SER A 2 24.23 68.68 26.35
N CYS A 3 23.10 68.05 26.01
CA CYS A 3 22.09 68.65 25.13
C CYS A 3 20.80 67.81 25.10
N LEU A 4 19.69 68.51 25.28
CA LEU A 4 18.30 68.08 25.24
C LEU A 4 17.88 67.66 23.83
N SER A 5 16.91 66.74 23.72
CA SER A 5 15.80 66.90 22.77
C SER A 5 14.56 66.07 23.16
N VAL A 6 13.46 66.81 23.36
CA VAL A 6 12.07 66.52 22.91
C VAL A 6 11.33 65.29 23.45
N VAL A 7 10.21 65.56 24.12
CA VAL A 7 9.09 64.66 24.49
C VAL A 7 7.80 65.45 24.12
N PRO A 8 6.60 64.89 23.79
CA PRO A 8 6.11 63.51 23.77
C PRO A 8 5.31 63.08 22.49
N HIS A 9 5.29 61.79 22.15
CA HIS A 9 4.11 61.17 21.51
C HIS A 9 4.00 59.67 21.85
N SER A 10 3.02 59.37 22.70
CA SER A 10 2.28 58.13 22.88
C SER A 10 2.77 56.86 22.16
N ALA A 11 3.66 56.14 22.82
CA ALA A 11 3.57 54.68 23.00
C ALA A 11 4.46 54.37 24.20
N ASP A 12 3.86 53.95 25.32
CA ASP A 12 4.58 53.43 26.50
C ASP A 12 5.31 52.13 26.10
N VAL A 13 6.42 52.26 25.36
CA VAL A 13 7.35 51.16 25.15
C VAL A 13 8.15 51.07 26.43
N ARG A 14 7.57 50.42 27.45
CA ARG A 14 8.27 50.04 28.67
C ARG A 14 9.51 49.26 28.26
N GLN A 15 10.67 49.91 28.29
CA GLN A 15 11.92 49.26 27.95
C GLN A 15 12.20 48.22 29.02
N LEU A 16 12.61 47.02 28.63
CA LEU A 16 12.88 45.91 29.56
C LEU A 16 13.84 46.34 30.69
N CYS A 17 14.78 47.23 30.40
CA CYS A 17 15.74 47.80 31.35
C CYS A 17 15.13 48.68 32.46
N GLN A 18 13.86 49.07 32.35
CA GLN A 18 13.14 49.85 33.37
C GLN A 18 12.47 48.97 34.42
N LEU A 19 12.45 47.65 34.22
CA LEU A 19 11.92 46.70 35.19
C LEU A 19 12.86 46.57 36.40
N PRO A 20 12.32 46.28 37.59
CA PRO A 20 13.12 45.93 38.76
C PRO A 20 14.03 44.72 38.49
N THR A 21 15.21 44.73 39.10
CA THR A 21 16.26 43.72 38.91
C THR A 21 15.76 42.31 39.25
N GLU A 22 14.87 42.18 40.22
CA GLU A 22 14.26 40.92 40.67
C GLU A 22 13.42 40.30 39.55
N VAL A 23 12.65 41.14 38.84
CA VAL A 23 11.81 40.70 37.71
C VAL A 23 12.70 40.28 36.55
N LEU A 24 13.76 41.03 36.28
CA LEU A 24 14.75 40.69 35.25
C LEU A 24 15.45 39.37 35.55
N LEU A 25 15.90 39.16 36.80
CA LEU A 25 16.53 37.91 37.23
C LEU A 25 15.56 36.72 37.12
N HIS A 26 14.28 36.93 37.44
CA HIS A 26 13.26 35.90 37.29
C HIS A 26 13.08 35.48 35.83
N ILE A 27 12.96 36.46 34.91
CA ILE A 27 12.83 36.22 33.46
C ILE A 27 14.08 35.50 32.93
N LEU A 28 15.27 36.03 33.22
CA LEU A 28 16.55 35.44 32.80
C LEU A 28 16.73 34.01 33.33
N GLY A 29 16.10 33.68 34.46
CA GLY A 29 16.14 32.34 35.04
C GLY A 29 15.42 31.26 34.21
N TYR A 30 14.51 31.64 33.31
CA TYR A 30 13.80 30.71 32.40
C TYR A 30 14.46 30.57 31.04
N LEU A 31 15.43 31.42 30.70
CA LEU A 31 16.09 31.38 29.41
C LEU A 31 17.14 30.27 29.34
N ASP A 32 17.26 29.67 28.15
CA ASP A 32 18.33 28.74 27.83
C ASP A 32 19.69 29.46 27.75
N VAL A 33 20.77 28.68 27.78
CA VAL A 33 22.14 29.25 27.77
C VAL A 33 22.42 30.07 26.51
N SER A 34 21.89 29.65 25.36
CA SER A 34 21.97 30.39 24.09
C SER A 34 21.28 31.76 24.17
N ASP A 35 20.10 31.79 24.77
CA ASP A 35 19.23 32.96 24.81
C ASP A 35 19.73 33.96 25.86
N LEU A 36 20.30 33.44 26.96
CA LEU A 36 21.00 34.25 27.94
C LEU A 36 22.21 34.96 27.33
N LEU A 37 22.97 34.26 26.48
CA LEU A 37 24.10 34.85 25.77
C LEU A 37 23.62 35.92 24.76
N ALA A 38 22.54 35.65 24.02
CA ALA A 38 21.95 36.63 23.12
C ALA A 38 21.49 37.89 23.86
N THR A 39 20.76 37.75 24.97
CA THR A 39 20.28 38.88 25.78
C THR A 39 21.43 39.69 26.40
N SER A 40 22.50 39.04 26.84
CA SER A 40 23.71 39.72 27.36
C SER A 40 24.35 40.68 26.37
N ARG A 41 24.19 40.47 25.06
CA ARG A 41 24.78 41.31 24.00
C ARG A 41 23.96 42.57 23.70
N THR A 42 22.71 42.63 24.16
CA THR A 42 21.78 43.72 23.85
C THR A 42 21.86 44.89 24.83
N SER A 43 22.33 44.66 26.07
CA SER A 43 22.39 45.68 27.12
C SER A 43 23.46 45.38 28.16
N HIS A 44 24.14 46.41 28.66
CA HIS A 44 25.13 46.28 29.74
C HIS A 44 24.50 45.79 31.05
N LEU A 45 23.27 46.21 31.36
CA LEU A 45 22.56 45.75 32.56
C LEU A 45 22.30 44.23 32.49
N LEU A 46 21.75 43.78 31.36
CA LEU A 46 21.47 42.36 31.13
C LEU A 46 22.75 41.53 31.10
N ARG A 47 23.85 42.06 30.57
CA ARG A 47 25.16 41.44 30.64
C ARG A 47 25.58 41.21 32.10
N THR A 48 25.50 42.22 32.95
CA THR A 48 25.87 42.10 34.37
C THR A 48 25.00 41.08 35.09
N LEU A 49 23.68 41.11 34.86
CA LEU A 49 22.73 40.18 35.48
C LEU A 49 22.89 38.74 34.96
N SER A 50 23.23 38.55 33.69
CA SER A 50 23.45 37.23 33.10
C SER A 50 24.63 36.48 33.71
N VAL A 51 25.65 37.22 34.18
CA VAL A 51 26.85 36.68 34.84
C VAL A 51 26.71 36.64 36.37
N ALA A 52 25.62 37.17 36.93
CA ALA A 52 25.44 37.24 38.37
C ALA A 52 25.30 35.83 38.99
N PRO A 53 25.99 35.55 40.12
CA PRO A 53 25.94 34.22 40.76
C PRO A 53 24.54 33.88 41.31
N ILE A 54 23.75 34.91 41.66
CA ILE A 54 22.38 34.77 42.14
C ILE A 54 21.50 34.11 41.07
N LEU A 55 21.66 34.51 39.81
CA LEU A 55 20.92 33.91 38.69
C LEU A 55 21.26 32.42 38.56
N HIS A 56 22.54 32.09 38.63
CA HIS A 56 23.00 30.70 38.57
C HIS A 56 22.41 29.85 39.71
N HIS A 57 22.38 30.38 40.93
CA HIS A 57 21.81 29.70 42.09
C HIS A 57 20.30 29.44 41.93
N LEU A 58 19.55 30.44 41.46
CA LEU A 58 18.11 30.29 41.20
C LEU A 58 17.83 29.24 40.11
N ARG A 59 18.64 29.21 39.06
CA ARG A 59 18.54 28.20 37.98
C ARG A 59 18.83 26.80 38.51
N LEU A 60 19.89 26.63 39.30
CA LEU A 60 20.21 25.34 39.92
C LEU A 60 19.09 24.84 40.83
N ARG A 61 18.56 25.72 41.69
CA ARG A 61 17.44 25.38 42.57
C ARG A 61 16.22 24.94 41.76
N ARG A 62 15.83 25.70 40.74
CA ARG A 62 14.71 25.35 39.86
C ARG A 62 14.94 24.01 39.14
N THR A 63 16.14 23.78 38.60
CA THR A 63 16.44 22.49 37.96
C THR A 63 16.38 21.34 38.96
N ARG A 64 16.79 21.54 40.21
CA ARG A 64 16.69 20.53 41.27
C ARG A 64 15.23 20.22 41.63
N GLU A 65 14.34 21.20 41.53
CA GLU A 65 12.90 21.03 41.78
C GLU A 65 12.20 20.33 40.60
N ILE A 66 12.56 20.66 39.35
CA ILE A 66 11.86 20.17 38.14
C ILE A 66 12.41 18.83 37.63
N LEU A 67 13.73 18.60 37.71
CA LEU A 67 14.37 17.44 37.09
C LEU A 67 13.92 16.08 37.68
N PRO A 68 13.85 15.89 39.02
CA PRO A 68 13.48 14.60 39.60
C PRO A 68 12.12 14.05 39.13
N PRO A 69 11.00 14.80 39.15
CA PRO A 69 9.73 14.28 38.66
C PRO A 69 9.76 13.98 37.15
N MET A 70 10.50 14.75 36.34
CA MET A 70 10.65 14.46 34.92
C MET A 70 11.45 13.18 34.65
N LEU A 71 12.46 12.89 35.46
CA LEU A 71 13.26 11.66 35.34
C LEU A 71 12.53 10.43 35.86
N ALA A 72 11.69 10.60 36.90
CA ALA A 72 10.88 9.54 37.51
C ALA A 72 9.52 9.33 36.82
N SER A 73 9.11 10.22 35.91
CA SER A 73 7.82 10.15 35.23
C SER A 73 7.66 8.86 34.43
N PRO A 74 6.50 8.17 34.50
CA PRO A 74 6.20 6.97 33.71
C PRO A 74 6.08 7.28 32.21
N SER A 75 5.95 8.55 31.82
CA SER A 75 5.98 8.97 30.41
C SER A 75 7.37 8.85 29.77
N ARG A 76 8.43 8.72 30.58
CA ARG A 76 9.80 8.60 30.09
C ARG A 76 10.01 7.18 29.54
N PRO A 77 10.35 7.03 28.25
CA PRO A 77 10.59 5.71 27.67
C PRO A 77 11.79 5.03 28.33
N SER A 78 11.69 3.72 28.54
CA SER A 78 12.79 2.94 29.10
C SER A 78 13.96 2.85 28.10
N LEU A 79 15.16 2.54 28.60
CA LEU A 79 16.32 2.29 27.72
C LEU A 79 16.03 1.17 26.72
N ALA A 80 15.32 0.12 27.15
CA ALA A 80 14.90 -0.98 26.29
C ALA A 80 13.96 -0.50 25.16
N ASP A 81 13.05 0.43 25.46
CA ASP A 81 12.17 1.03 24.44
C ASP A 81 12.94 1.88 23.45
N LEU A 82 13.93 2.65 23.92
CA LEU A 82 14.80 3.45 23.04
C LEU A 82 15.65 2.56 22.12
N ILE A 83 16.14 1.43 22.62
CA ILE A 83 16.85 0.43 21.82
C ILE A 83 15.90 -0.21 20.79
N ARG A 84 14.69 -0.59 21.22
CA ARG A 84 13.67 -1.19 20.34
C ARG A 84 13.25 -0.24 19.22
N ARG A 85 13.13 1.06 19.53
CA ARG A 85 12.83 2.13 18.54
C ARG A 85 14.04 2.54 17.71
N SER A 86 15.21 1.91 17.91
CA SER A 86 16.46 2.26 17.24
C SER A 86 16.94 3.71 17.43
N ILE A 87 16.51 4.35 18.52
CA ILE A 87 16.91 5.71 18.90
C ILE A 87 18.24 5.65 19.66
N PHE A 88 18.34 4.74 20.63
CA PHE A 88 19.60 4.47 21.32
C PHE A 88 20.28 3.27 20.68
N MET A 89 21.55 3.44 20.30
CA MET A 89 22.35 2.41 19.69
C MET A 89 23.62 2.18 20.49
N THR A 90 23.84 0.93 20.90
CA THR A 90 25.12 0.52 21.47
C THR A 90 26.18 0.42 20.37
N HIS A 91 27.46 0.51 20.73
CA HIS A 91 28.57 0.31 19.79
C HIS A 91 28.44 -1.01 19.01
N THR A 92 28.03 -2.10 19.68
CA THR A 92 27.80 -3.40 19.05
C THR A 92 26.66 -3.37 18.02
N THR A 93 25.57 -2.65 18.28
CA THR A 93 24.47 -2.49 17.31
C THR A 93 24.91 -1.68 16.08
N VAL A 94 25.76 -0.67 16.26
CA VAL A 94 26.31 0.12 15.15
C VAL A 94 27.21 -0.76 14.27
N VAL A 95 28.15 -1.48 14.88
CA VAL A 95 29.08 -2.36 14.16
C VAL A 95 28.33 -3.49 13.45
N SER A 96 27.38 -4.16 14.11
CA SER A 96 26.59 -5.22 13.50
C SER A 96 25.75 -4.74 12.32
N ARG A 97 25.17 -3.54 12.37
CA ARG A 97 24.46 -2.95 11.21
C ARG A 97 25.39 -2.67 10.03
N LYS A 98 26.62 -2.20 10.30
CA LYS A 98 27.63 -1.99 9.26
C LYS A 98 28.00 -3.30 8.59
N LEU A 99 28.25 -4.35 9.38
CA LEU A 99 28.51 -5.70 8.87
C LEU A 99 27.32 -6.24 8.06
N ALA A 100 26.10 -6.14 8.58
CA ALA A 100 24.90 -6.59 7.90
C ALA A 100 24.73 -5.91 6.53
N ARG A 101 24.93 -4.59 6.45
CA ARG A 101 24.90 -3.85 5.18
C ARG A 101 25.97 -4.34 4.19
N ASN A 102 27.18 -4.58 4.67
CA ASN A 102 28.26 -5.10 3.82
C ASN A 102 27.91 -6.49 3.28
N LEU A 103 27.39 -7.38 4.12
CA LEU A 103 26.96 -8.73 3.70
C LEU A 103 25.80 -8.68 2.69
N VAL A 104 24.82 -7.80 2.91
CA VAL A 104 23.73 -7.56 1.94
C VAL A 104 24.29 -7.02 0.63
N SER A 105 25.21 -6.07 0.66
CA SER A 105 25.89 -5.54 -0.53
C SER A 105 26.59 -6.65 -1.33
N ILE A 106 27.39 -7.49 -0.67
CA ILE A 106 28.09 -8.63 -1.29
C ILE A 106 27.09 -9.66 -1.86
N ARG A 107 25.95 -9.87 -1.19
CA ARG A 107 24.90 -10.76 -1.70
C ARG A 107 24.23 -10.17 -2.93
N LEU A 108 23.92 -8.88 -2.92
CA LEU A 108 23.30 -8.18 -4.04
C LEU A 108 24.23 -8.12 -5.24
N SER A 109 25.50 -7.77 -5.06
CA SER A 109 26.47 -7.72 -6.17
C SER A 109 26.56 -9.06 -6.91
N ARG A 110 26.63 -10.17 -6.16
CA ARG A 110 26.62 -11.53 -6.73
C ARG A 110 25.31 -11.86 -7.45
N ARG A 111 24.15 -11.53 -6.86
CA ARG A 111 22.84 -11.79 -7.48
C ARG A 111 22.57 -10.94 -8.71
N LEU A 112 23.08 -9.72 -8.74
CA LEU A 112 22.96 -8.82 -9.89
C LEU A 112 23.87 -9.28 -11.04
N ALA A 113 25.08 -9.78 -10.75
CA ALA A 113 25.95 -10.36 -11.76
C ALA A 113 25.33 -11.63 -12.39
N ALA A 114 24.66 -12.46 -11.59
CA ALA A 114 23.95 -13.66 -12.05
C ALA A 114 22.51 -13.38 -12.54
N ARG A 115 22.15 -12.12 -12.80
CA ARG A 115 20.78 -11.75 -13.16
C ARG A 115 20.43 -12.30 -14.56
N PRO A 116 19.36 -13.09 -14.72
CA PRO A 116 18.92 -13.55 -16.03
C PRO A 116 18.45 -12.39 -16.90
N SER A 117 18.68 -12.48 -18.21
CA SER A 117 18.18 -11.51 -19.18
C SER A 117 16.65 -11.53 -19.25
N ALA A 118 16.05 -10.44 -19.72
CA ALA A 118 14.60 -10.33 -19.81
C ALA A 118 13.99 -11.34 -20.81
N GLU A 119 14.76 -11.75 -21.84
CA GLU A 119 14.36 -12.77 -22.81
C GLU A 119 14.23 -14.15 -22.16
N VAL A 120 15.21 -14.55 -21.33
CA VAL A 120 15.15 -15.80 -20.56
C VAL A 120 13.96 -15.83 -19.60
N LEU A 121 13.55 -14.66 -19.08
CA LEU A 121 12.36 -14.55 -18.23
C LEU A 121 11.05 -14.74 -19.02
N VAL A 122 11.02 -14.34 -20.30
CA VAL A 122 9.89 -14.61 -21.19
C VAL A 122 9.83 -16.08 -21.59
N GLU A 123 10.97 -16.69 -21.93
CA GLU A 123 11.05 -18.13 -22.23
C GLU A 123 10.54 -18.98 -21.07
N ARG A 124 10.84 -18.57 -19.83
CA ARG A 124 10.36 -19.23 -18.61
C ARG A 124 8.93 -18.84 -18.21
N CYS A 125 8.21 -18.09 -19.05
CA CYS A 125 6.85 -17.61 -18.80
C CYS A 125 6.69 -16.79 -17.50
N VAL A 126 7.77 -16.19 -16.98
CA VAL A 126 7.73 -15.32 -15.80
C VAL A 126 7.36 -13.90 -16.21
N LEU A 127 7.92 -13.41 -17.31
CA LEU A 127 7.60 -12.12 -17.88
C LEU A 127 6.71 -12.29 -19.13
N PRO A 128 5.62 -11.52 -19.25
CA PRO A 128 4.85 -11.42 -20.49
C PRO A 128 5.71 -10.88 -21.65
N PRO A 129 5.70 -11.49 -22.86
CA PRO A 129 6.46 -10.98 -24.02
C PRO A 129 6.07 -9.56 -24.43
N GLU A 130 4.84 -9.14 -24.15
CA GLU A 130 4.29 -7.82 -24.46
C GLU A 130 4.97 -6.68 -23.65
N CYS A 131 5.65 -7.04 -22.55
CA CYS A 131 6.44 -6.11 -21.73
C CYS A 131 7.85 -5.87 -22.28
N LEU A 132 8.31 -6.67 -23.25
CA LEU A 132 9.66 -6.50 -23.81
C LEU A 132 9.65 -5.43 -24.91
N PRO A 133 10.58 -4.45 -24.87
CA PRO A 133 10.75 -3.52 -25.97
C PRO A 133 11.22 -4.28 -27.23
N GLY A 134 10.57 -4.04 -28.37
CA GLY A 134 10.95 -4.60 -29.67
C GLY A 134 10.45 -6.03 -29.98
N LYS A 135 9.75 -6.69 -29.05
CA LYS A 135 9.22 -8.07 -29.23
C LYS A 135 7.69 -8.16 -29.14
N GLY A 136 7.00 -7.01 -29.15
CA GLY A 136 5.56 -6.95 -29.32
C GLY A 136 5.16 -7.56 -30.66
N ILE A 137 4.23 -8.53 -30.63
CA ILE A 137 3.85 -9.42 -31.73
C ILE A 137 3.45 -8.68 -33.02
N ASP A 138 3.07 -7.39 -32.93
CA ASP A 138 2.52 -6.61 -34.05
C ASP A 138 3.17 -5.22 -34.23
N GLY A 139 4.44 -5.01 -33.87
CA GLY A 139 5.09 -3.68 -33.95
C GLY A 139 4.47 -2.60 -33.05
N GLY A 140 3.45 -2.97 -32.26
CA GLY A 140 2.85 -2.15 -31.22
C GLY A 140 3.77 -2.06 -30.01
N GLY A 141 4.00 -0.83 -29.54
CA GLY A 141 4.94 -0.53 -28.46
C GLY A 141 4.73 -1.32 -27.17
N MET A 142 5.79 -1.31 -26.35
CA MET A 142 5.85 -1.95 -25.04
C MET A 142 4.59 -1.65 -24.21
N VAL A 143 3.90 -2.70 -23.76
CA VAL A 143 2.76 -2.56 -22.85
C VAL A 143 3.30 -2.38 -21.44
N ALA A 144 2.89 -1.30 -20.76
CA ALA A 144 3.26 -1.07 -19.37
C ALA A 144 2.81 -2.26 -18.49
N PRO A 145 3.65 -2.76 -17.57
CA PRO A 145 3.32 -3.94 -16.74
C PRO A 145 1.97 -3.86 -16.03
N ALA A 146 1.57 -2.66 -15.61
CA ALA A 146 0.29 -2.40 -14.95
C ALA A 146 -0.94 -2.71 -15.83
N LEU A 147 -0.79 -2.67 -17.16
CA LEU A 147 -1.89 -2.84 -18.12
C LEU A 147 -1.99 -4.26 -18.69
N VAL A 148 -0.96 -5.10 -18.50
CA VAL A 148 -0.86 -6.42 -19.14
C VAL A 148 -2.01 -7.33 -18.73
N ALA A 149 -2.34 -7.34 -17.44
CA ALA A 149 -3.44 -8.17 -16.94
C ALA A 149 -4.78 -7.80 -17.60
N ARG A 150 -5.03 -6.49 -17.76
CA ARG A 150 -6.24 -5.97 -18.40
C ARG A 150 -6.26 -6.27 -19.90
N LYS A 151 -5.14 -6.04 -20.60
CA LYS A 151 -5.00 -6.36 -22.02
C LYS A 151 -5.29 -7.84 -22.28
N ARG A 152 -4.63 -8.73 -21.54
CA ARG A 152 -4.83 -10.18 -21.65
C ARG A 152 -6.23 -10.63 -21.27
N ALA A 153 -6.88 -9.95 -20.32
CA ALA A 153 -8.28 -10.24 -19.98
C ALA A 153 -9.21 -9.90 -21.15
N ILE A 154 -9.01 -8.74 -21.77
CA ILE A 154 -9.77 -8.32 -22.96
C ILE A 154 -9.53 -9.28 -24.13
N GLU A 155 -8.27 -9.65 -24.39
CA GLU A 155 -7.93 -10.61 -25.45
C GLU A 155 -8.56 -11.99 -25.20
N ARG A 156 -8.55 -12.47 -23.95
CA ARG A 156 -9.23 -13.71 -23.57
C ARG A 156 -10.73 -13.64 -23.83
N GLU A 157 -11.39 -12.55 -23.45
CA GLU A 157 -12.82 -12.38 -23.73
C GLU A 157 -13.11 -12.29 -25.23
N ARG A 158 -12.28 -11.58 -26.00
CA ARG A 158 -12.40 -11.53 -27.48
C ARG A 158 -12.29 -12.92 -28.12
N VAL A 159 -11.35 -13.75 -27.66
CA VAL A 159 -11.20 -15.13 -28.15
C VAL A 159 -12.42 -15.97 -27.78
N LYS A 160 -12.91 -15.86 -26.54
CA LYS A 160 -14.14 -16.56 -26.11
C LYS A 160 -15.34 -16.15 -26.96
N ASP A 161 -15.54 -14.86 -27.20
CA ASP A 161 -16.64 -14.34 -28.01
C ASP A 161 -16.53 -14.79 -29.46
N GLY A 162 -15.32 -14.80 -30.02
CA GLY A 162 -15.04 -15.35 -31.35
C GLY A 162 -15.40 -16.82 -31.46
N LEU A 163 -14.98 -17.64 -30.49
CA LEU A 163 -15.31 -19.07 -30.43
C LEU A 163 -16.82 -19.29 -30.30
N ARG A 164 -17.52 -18.53 -29.45
CA ARG A 164 -18.99 -18.62 -29.30
C ARG A 164 -19.71 -18.36 -30.62
N ARG A 165 -19.28 -17.36 -31.38
CA ARG A 165 -19.85 -17.04 -32.71
C ARG A 165 -19.54 -18.12 -33.74
N TRP A 166 -18.30 -18.61 -33.79
CA TRP A 166 -17.90 -19.67 -34.72
C TRP A 166 -18.66 -20.97 -34.48
N ILE A 167 -18.73 -21.42 -33.22
CA ILE A 167 -19.54 -22.59 -32.84
C ILE A 167 -21.00 -22.36 -33.25
N GLY A 168 -21.48 -21.13 -33.08
CA GLY A 168 -22.87 -20.83 -33.33
C GLY A 168 -23.32 -20.76 -34.77
N ASN A 169 -22.43 -20.34 -35.66
CA ASN A 169 -22.75 -20.11 -37.06
C ASN A 169 -22.29 -21.28 -37.94
N VAL A 170 -21.06 -21.75 -37.72
CA VAL A 170 -20.44 -22.77 -38.57
C VAL A 170 -20.75 -24.15 -38.01
N TRP A 171 -20.44 -24.37 -36.73
CA TRP A 171 -20.55 -25.71 -36.16
C TRP A 171 -22.01 -26.15 -35.98
N ARG A 172 -22.90 -25.28 -35.47
CA ARG A 172 -24.34 -25.62 -35.40
C ARG A 172 -24.98 -25.81 -36.77
N GLY A 173 -24.62 -25.00 -37.77
CA GLY A 173 -25.12 -25.17 -39.13
C GLY A 173 -24.65 -26.48 -39.78
N GLU A 174 -23.38 -26.84 -39.58
CA GLU A 174 -22.81 -28.08 -40.11
C GLU A 174 -23.31 -29.34 -39.37
N VAL A 175 -23.52 -29.26 -38.05
CA VAL A 175 -24.18 -30.32 -37.26
C VAL A 175 -25.63 -30.45 -37.69
N GLN A 176 -26.36 -29.35 -37.87
CA GLN A 176 -27.75 -29.38 -38.31
C GLN A 176 -27.89 -29.93 -39.74
N HIS A 177 -26.99 -29.57 -40.66
CA HIS A 177 -26.96 -30.16 -42.00
C HIS A 177 -26.65 -31.67 -41.95
N ARG A 178 -25.70 -32.10 -41.09
CA ARG A 178 -25.41 -33.52 -40.87
C ARG A 178 -26.58 -34.26 -40.24
N GLU A 179 -27.28 -33.67 -39.26
CA GLU A 179 -28.48 -34.24 -38.65
C GLU A 179 -29.62 -34.35 -39.67
N GLU A 180 -29.80 -33.35 -40.53
CA GLU A 180 -30.77 -33.37 -41.62
C GLU A 180 -30.43 -34.42 -42.68
N ASP A 181 -29.16 -34.61 -43.02
CA ASP A 181 -28.70 -35.65 -43.94
C ASP A 181 -28.88 -37.06 -43.36
N VAL A 182 -28.57 -37.24 -42.08
CA VAL A 182 -28.84 -38.48 -41.34
C VAL A 182 -30.35 -38.75 -41.30
N LYS A 183 -31.18 -37.75 -40.99
CA LYS A 183 -32.64 -37.87 -40.99
C LYS A 183 -33.20 -38.23 -42.38
N LYS A 184 -32.72 -37.60 -43.46
CA LYS A 184 -33.07 -37.96 -44.85
C LYS A 184 -32.60 -39.36 -45.23
N LEU A 185 -31.49 -39.84 -44.66
CA LEU A 185 -31.00 -41.20 -44.87
C LEU A 185 -31.84 -42.21 -44.10
N GLU A 186 -32.18 -41.93 -42.84
CA GLU A 186 -33.11 -42.73 -42.02
C GLU A 186 -34.52 -42.82 -42.64
N GLU A 187 -34.99 -41.73 -43.27
CA GLU A 187 -36.26 -41.69 -44.00
C GLU A 187 -36.21 -42.54 -45.28
N ARG A 188 -35.10 -42.51 -46.03
CA ARG A 188 -34.88 -43.35 -47.23
C ARG A 188 -34.74 -44.83 -46.89
N VAL A 189 -33.99 -45.16 -45.83
CA VAL A 189 -33.83 -46.54 -45.32
C VAL A 189 -35.11 -47.01 -44.60
N GLY A 190 -36.05 -46.10 -44.31
CA GLY A 190 -37.37 -46.44 -43.76
C GLY A 190 -37.38 -46.68 -42.25
N ILE A 191 -36.28 -46.41 -41.56
CA ILE A 191 -36.12 -46.62 -40.11
C ILE A 191 -37.17 -45.80 -39.34
N GLY A 192 -37.46 -44.57 -39.74
CA GLY A 192 -38.50 -43.73 -39.13
C GLY A 192 -39.94 -44.24 -39.28
N ARG A 193 -40.20 -45.17 -40.22
CA ARG A 193 -41.51 -45.88 -40.33
C ARG A 193 -41.55 -47.08 -39.40
N VAL A 194 -40.46 -47.85 -39.32
CA VAL A 194 -40.30 -48.97 -38.38
C VAL A 194 -40.34 -48.48 -36.93
N TRP A 195 -39.70 -47.35 -36.63
CA TRP A 195 -39.71 -46.72 -35.31
C TRP A 195 -41.10 -46.17 -34.93
N ARG A 196 -41.85 -45.63 -35.91
CA ARG A 196 -43.26 -45.23 -35.71
C ARG A 196 -44.18 -46.42 -35.48
N LEU A 197 -43.99 -47.53 -36.20
CA LEU A 197 -44.68 -48.79 -35.97
C LEU A 197 -44.35 -49.36 -34.58
N ARG A 198 -43.07 -49.37 -34.17
CA ARG A 198 -42.65 -49.80 -32.83
C ARG A 198 -43.29 -48.94 -31.74
N ARG A 199 -43.25 -47.60 -31.87
CA ARG A 199 -43.92 -46.67 -30.93
C ARG A 199 -45.45 -46.79 -30.94
N PHE A 200 -46.05 -47.09 -32.08
CA PHE A 200 -47.48 -47.36 -32.20
C PHE A 200 -47.85 -48.65 -31.45
N TRP A 201 -47.10 -49.74 -31.64
CA TRP A 201 -47.30 -51.00 -30.91
C TRP A 201 -47.00 -50.87 -29.41
N GLU A 202 -45.99 -50.10 -29.01
CA GLU A 202 -45.74 -49.77 -27.59
C GLU A 202 -46.91 -48.98 -26.98
N ARG A 203 -47.49 -48.03 -27.72
CA ARG A 203 -48.65 -47.24 -27.26
C ARG A 203 -49.94 -48.07 -27.20
N MET A 204 -50.16 -48.96 -28.17
CA MET A 204 -51.26 -49.95 -28.17
C MET A 204 -51.09 -51.01 -27.07
N GLY A 205 -49.86 -51.39 -26.76
CA GLY A 205 -49.52 -52.27 -25.63
C GLY A 205 -49.77 -51.59 -24.27
N THR A 206 -49.63 -50.27 -24.20
CA THR A 206 -49.91 -49.50 -22.97
C THR A 206 -51.42 -49.30 -22.77
N SER A 207 -52.23 -49.16 -23.83
CA SER A 207 -53.70 -49.14 -23.73
C SER A 207 -54.31 -50.52 -23.46
N SER A 208 -53.56 -51.60 -23.64
CA SER A 208 -53.97 -52.96 -23.26
C SER A 208 -53.55 -53.34 -21.82
N GLY A 209 -53.00 -52.39 -21.05
CA GLY A 209 -52.59 -52.55 -19.65
C GLY A 209 -53.22 -51.54 -18.67
N ALA A 210 -54.21 -50.76 -19.12
CA ALA A 210 -54.97 -49.84 -18.27
C ALA A 210 -56.48 -50.15 -18.36
N VAL A 211 -56.86 -51.33 -17.90
CA VAL A 211 -58.16 -51.49 -17.22
C VAL A 211 -57.85 -51.30 -15.74
N GLY A 212 -58.09 -50.07 -15.27
CA GLY A 212 -58.55 -49.89 -13.91
C GLY A 212 -59.88 -50.61 -13.78
N VAL A 213 -59.90 -51.62 -12.91
CA VAL A 213 -61.08 -51.96 -12.15
C VAL A 213 -61.22 -50.84 -11.13
N ASP A 214 -62.26 -50.02 -11.26
CA ASP A 214 -62.74 -49.20 -10.16
C ASP A 214 -63.20 -50.14 -9.03
N GLY A 215 -62.65 -49.92 -7.84
CA GLY A 215 -62.99 -50.61 -6.61
C GLY A 215 -62.90 -49.62 -5.45
N ASP A 216 -64.00 -48.90 -5.28
CA ASP A 216 -64.41 -48.08 -4.14
C ASP A 216 -64.13 -48.77 -2.79
N ASP A 217 -63.56 -48.07 -1.81
CA ASP A 217 -63.77 -48.39 -0.40
C ASP A 217 -63.71 -47.11 0.44
N ARG A 218 -64.89 -46.75 0.94
CA ARG A 218 -65.09 -45.75 1.98
C ARG A 218 -64.74 -46.35 3.33
N HIS A 219 -63.84 -45.70 4.06
CA HIS A 219 -63.99 -45.37 5.48
C HIS A 219 -63.05 -44.24 5.88
#